data_AF-A0AAU7V975-F1
#
_entry.id   AF-A0AAU7V975-F1
#
_cell.length_a   1.000
_cell.length_b   1.000
_cell.length_c   1.000
_cell.angle_alpha   90.00
_cell.angle_beta   90.00
_cell.angle_gamma   90.00
#
_symmetry.space_group_name_H-M   'P 1'
#
loop_
_entity.id
_entity.type
_entity.pdbx_description
1 polymer ?
#
loop_
_entity_poly.entity_id
_entity_poly.type
_entity_poly.pdbx_seq_one_letter_code
_entity_poly.pdbx_strand_id
1 'polypeptide(L)'
;MNAVLIVAALSAANGCLYASSRMIHSLALDGMAPRAAAHTCQNGSPRTAVGIATAGMVLASILSLVSPDDAFLTLYGCATAGVLVTWSTVMYTHLKFRRATAELPPHRLAFSPVTNWIVIGACAAIFILLYPLLPIVWYAGLPYLVVLGGAYLLTRSRQRRQASS
;
A
#
# COMPACT_ATOMS: atom_id res chain seq x y z
N MET A 1 32.60 10.30 -1.01
CA MET A 1 31.32 10.55 -0.31
C MET A 1 30.11 9.88 -0.97
N ASN A 2 30.19 9.39 -2.22
CA ASN A 2 29.02 8.85 -2.94
C ASN A 2 28.77 7.35 -2.73
N ALA A 3 29.80 6.56 -2.39
CA ALA A 3 29.66 5.12 -2.21
C ALA A 3 28.70 4.76 -1.06
N VAL A 4 28.75 5.49 0.06
CA VAL A 4 27.85 5.26 1.21
C VAL A 4 26.39 5.52 0.82
N LEU A 5 26.11 6.58 0.07
CA LEU A 5 24.77 6.89 -0.42
C LEU A 5 24.24 5.79 -1.36
N ILE A 6 25.06 5.32 -2.29
CA ILE A 6 24.68 4.24 -3.23
C ILE A 6 24.39 2.95 -2.47
N VAL A 7 25.24 2.58 -1.50
CA VAL A 7 25.04 1.37 -0.67
C VAL A 7 23.77 1.50 0.18
N ALA A 8 23.51 2.67 0.77
CA ALA A 8 22.29 2.91 1.54
C ALA A 8 21.04 2.80 0.65
N ALA A 9 21.06 3.38 -0.55
CA ALA A 9 19.97 3.29 -1.52
C ALA A 9 19.72 1.84 -1.99
N LEU A 10 20.79 1.09 -2.28
CA LEU A 10 20.71 -0.33 -2.64
C LEU A 10 20.12 -1.18 -1.52
N SER A 11 20.51 -0.93 -0.27
CA SER A 11 19.97 -1.62 0.91
C SER A 11 18.47 -1.35 1.08
N ALA A 12 18.06 -0.08 0.98
CA ALA A 12 16.67 0.32 1.04
C ALA A 12 15.85 -0.33 -0.09
N ALA A 13 16.36 -0.35 -1.32
CA ALA A 13 15.70 -0.97 -2.46
C ALA A 13 15.49 -2.48 -2.25
N ASN A 14 16.49 -3.20 -1.75
CA ASN A 14 16.36 -4.63 -1.44
C ASN A 14 15.34 -4.88 -0.32
N GLY A 15 15.31 -4.03 0.72
CA GLY A 15 14.32 -4.08 1.78
C GLY A 15 12.89 -3.87 1.28
N CYS A 16 12.67 -2.86 0.44
CA CYS A 16 11.36 -2.59 -0.18
C CYS A 16 10.91 -3.73 -1.09
N LEU A 17 11.83 -4.31 -1.88
CA LEU A 17 11.53 -5.45 -2.75
C LEU A 17 11.13 -6.68 -1.94
N TYR A 18 11.87 -6.99 -0.88
CA TYR A 18 11.57 -8.10 0.02
C TYR A 18 10.22 -7.92 0.71
N ALA A 19 9.96 -6.73 1.27
CA ALA A 19 8.70 -6.41 1.92
C ALA A 19 7.52 -6.53 0.95
N SER A 20 7.65 -5.98 -0.26
CA SER A 20 6.61 -6.05 -1.30
C SER A 20 6.29 -7.49 -1.69
N SER A 21 7.32 -8.31 -1.90
CA SER A 21 7.16 -9.73 -2.24
C SER A 21 6.42 -10.51 -1.14
N ARG A 22 6.74 -10.25 0.12
CA ARG A 22 6.07 -10.88 1.27
C ARG A 22 4.63 -10.41 1.43
N MET A 23 4.34 -9.14 1.20
CA MET A 23 2.97 -8.62 1.20
C MET A 23 2.12 -9.26 0.09
N ILE A 24 2.65 -9.35 -1.14
CA ILE A 24 1.96 -10.02 -2.27
C ILE A 24 1.70 -11.49 -1.93
N HIS A 25 2.68 -12.19 -1.36
CA HIS A 25 2.52 -13.58 -0.93
C HIS A 25 1.46 -13.72 0.17
N SER A 26 1.45 -12.84 1.19
CA SER A 26 0.43 -12.85 2.24
C SER A 26 -0.97 -12.66 1.66
N LEU A 27 -1.13 -11.69 0.76
CA LEU A 27 -2.41 -11.46 0.06
C LEU A 27 -2.82 -12.66 -0.80
N ALA A 28 -1.87 -13.39 -1.38
CA ALA A 28 -2.16 -14.59 -2.17
C ALA A 28 -2.64 -15.76 -1.30
N LEU A 29 -2.08 -15.91 -0.09
CA LEU A 29 -2.56 -16.89 0.90
C LEU A 29 -4.00 -16.59 1.33
N ASP A 30 -4.35 -15.31 1.49
CA ASP A 30 -5.70 -14.86 1.81
C ASP A 30 -6.67 -14.89 0.59
N GLY A 31 -6.20 -15.36 -0.57
CA GLY A 31 -7.00 -15.43 -1.80
C GLY A 31 -7.29 -14.08 -2.47
N MET A 32 -6.61 -13.01 -2.04
CA MET A 32 -6.75 -11.64 -2.53
C MET A 32 -5.78 -11.29 -3.67
N ALA A 33 -4.76 -12.13 -3.91
CA ALA A 33 -3.79 -11.99 -5.00
C ALA A 33 -3.73 -13.28 -5.87
N PRO A 34 -3.04 -13.30 -7.02
CA PRO A 34 -3.02 -14.47 -7.90
C PRO A 34 -2.48 -15.68 -7.15
N ARG A 35 -3.17 -16.83 -7.25
CA ARG A 35 -2.81 -18.09 -6.56
C ARG A 35 -1.36 -18.51 -6.80
N ALA A 36 -0.82 -18.21 -7.99
CA ALA A 36 0.58 -18.44 -8.31
C ALA A 36 1.54 -17.77 -7.31
N ALA A 37 1.18 -16.61 -6.77
CA ALA A 37 1.98 -15.87 -5.80
C ALA A 37 1.92 -16.45 -4.37
N ALA A 38 1.04 -17.41 -4.10
CA ALA A 38 0.95 -18.12 -2.81
C ALA A 38 1.91 -19.32 -2.73
N HIS A 39 2.48 -19.76 -3.85
CA HIS A 39 3.39 -20.89 -3.87
C HIS A 39 4.80 -20.47 -3.44
N THR A 40 5.36 -21.21 -2.48
CA THR A 40 6.76 -21.08 -2.04
C THR A 40 7.62 -22.16 -2.69
N CYS A 41 8.88 -21.85 -2.96
CA CYS A 41 9.86 -22.86 -3.37
C CYS A 41 10.45 -23.58 -2.15
N GLN A 42 11.24 -24.64 -2.39
CA GLN A 42 11.89 -25.45 -1.34
C GLN A 42 12.69 -24.63 -0.32
N ASN A 43 13.23 -23.47 -0.72
CA ASN A 43 13.96 -22.55 0.18
C ASN A 43 13.05 -21.59 0.96
N GLY A 44 11.72 -21.80 0.98
CA GLY A 44 10.75 -20.95 1.68
C GLY A 44 10.52 -19.56 1.06
N SER A 45 11.10 -19.29 -0.12
CA SER A 45 10.96 -18.01 -0.83
C SER A 45 9.85 -18.06 -1.90
N PRO A 46 8.91 -17.10 -1.91
CA PRO A 46 7.85 -17.03 -2.91
C PRO A 46 8.35 -16.43 -4.23
N ARG A 47 8.97 -17.26 -5.08
CA ARG A 47 9.63 -16.80 -6.32
C ARG A 47 8.71 -16.03 -7.27
N THR A 48 7.45 -16.44 -7.37
CA THR A 48 6.42 -15.77 -8.18
C THR A 48 6.10 -14.38 -7.65
N ALA A 49 5.97 -14.21 -6.33
CA ALA A 49 5.76 -12.91 -5.70
C ALA A 49 6.99 -11.99 -5.86
N VAL A 50 8.20 -12.55 -5.76
CA VAL A 50 9.45 -11.83 -6.04
C VAL A 50 9.48 -11.36 -7.50
N GLY A 51 9.15 -12.23 -8.45
CA GLY A 51 9.08 -11.88 -9.87
C GLY A 51 8.12 -10.73 -10.16
N ILE A 52 6.94 -10.72 -9.52
CA ILE A 52 5.97 -9.62 -9.64
C ILE A 52 6.54 -8.32 -9.08
N ALA A 53 7.14 -8.35 -7.89
CA ALA A 53 7.71 -7.16 -7.27
C ALA A 53 8.89 -6.61 -8.09
N THR A 54 9.75 -7.48 -8.61
CA THR A 54 10.87 -7.10 -9.48
C THR A 54 10.38 -6.54 -10.81
N ALA A 55 9.32 -7.11 -11.40
CA ALA A 55 8.72 -6.54 -12.62
C ALA A 55 8.24 -5.10 -12.39
N GLY A 56 7.60 -4.81 -11.25
CA GLY A 56 7.24 -3.44 -10.86
C GLY A 56 8.44 -2.52 -10.73
N MET A 57 9.54 -2.98 -10.13
CA MET A 57 10.78 -2.22 -10.02
C MET A 57 11.40 -1.92 -11.39
N VAL A 58 11.43 -2.92 -12.30
CA VAL A 58 11.93 -2.76 -13.67
C VAL A 58 11.08 -1.74 -14.44
N LEU A 59 9.76 -1.81 -14.33
CA LEU A 59 8.87 -0.82 -14.96
C LEU A 59 9.13 0.60 -14.45
N ALA A 60 9.30 0.77 -13.13
CA ALA A 60 9.65 2.06 -12.55
C ALA A 60 11.03 2.56 -13.03
N SER A 61 12.01 1.65 -13.15
CA SER A 61 13.33 2.00 -13.70
C SER A 61 13.26 2.40 -15.17
N ILE A 62 12.48 1.70 -15.99
CA ILE A 62 12.26 2.07 -17.40
C ILE A 62 11.62 3.46 -17.49
N LEU A 63 10.60 3.75 -16.67
CA LEU A 63 9.98 5.08 -16.62
C LEU A 63 11.01 6.18 -16.30
N SER A 64 11.92 5.90 -15.37
CA SER A 64 13.03 6.79 -15.01
C SER A 64 14.01 7.05 -16.17
N LEU A 65 14.21 6.08 -17.05
CA LEU A 65 15.08 6.22 -18.22
C LEU A 65 14.42 6.99 -19.37
N VAL A 66 13.11 6.83 -19.56
CA VAL A 66 12.36 7.44 -20.67
C VAL A 66 12.02 8.91 -20.41
N SER A 67 11.74 9.27 -19.15
CA SER A 67 11.34 10.65 -18.79
C SER A 67 12.02 11.08 -17.48
N PRO A 68 13.33 11.33 -17.49
CA PRO A 68 14.10 11.59 -16.26
C PRO A 68 13.64 12.82 -15.48
N ASP A 69 13.16 13.87 -16.17
CA ASP A 69 12.71 15.11 -15.52
C ASP A 69 11.42 14.94 -14.72
N ASP A 70 10.49 14.09 -15.19
CA ASP A 70 9.17 13.90 -14.59
C ASP A 70 9.01 12.58 -13.83
N ALA A 71 9.86 11.58 -14.09
CA ALA A 71 9.71 10.25 -13.52
C ALA A 71 9.83 10.24 -12.00
N PHE A 72 10.75 11.04 -11.44
CA PHE A 72 10.90 11.15 -9.99
C PHE A 72 9.62 11.68 -9.35
N LEU A 73 9.09 12.81 -9.84
CA LEU A 73 7.87 13.42 -9.30
C LEU A 73 6.67 12.49 -9.50
N THR A 74 6.60 11.78 -10.62
CA THR A 74 5.52 10.84 -10.93
C THR A 74 5.52 9.65 -9.97
N LEU A 75 6.67 8.98 -9.83
CA LEU A 75 6.81 7.83 -8.92
C LEU A 75 6.61 8.25 -7.46
N TYR A 76 7.16 9.42 -7.09
CA TYR A 76 7.00 9.99 -5.76
C TYR A 76 5.53 10.26 -5.46
N GLY A 77 4.80 10.94 -6.34
CA GLY A 77 3.40 11.26 -6.10
C GLY A 77 2.48 10.03 -6.09
N CYS A 78 2.77 9.00 -6.90
CA CYS A 78 2.11 7.70 -6.80
C CYS A 78 2.34 7.05 -5.42
N ALA A 79 3.58 7.07 -4.91
CA ALA A 79 3.91 6.56 -3.59
C ALA A 79 3.20 7.37 -2.47
N THR A 80 3.20 8.70 -2.56
CA THR A 80 2.51 9.58 -1.61
C THR A 80 1.01 9.30 -1.56
N ALA A 81 0.35 9.15 -2.72
CA ALA A 81 -1.06 8.78 -2.79
C ALA A 81 -1.33 7.44 -2.09
N GLY A 82 -0.50 6.42 -2.35
CA GLY A 82 -0.61 5.11 -1.72
C GLY A 82 -0.45 5.16 -0.19
N VAL A 83 0.49 5.96 0.31
CA VAL A 83 0.71 6.14 1.76
C VAL A 83 -0.51 6.80 2.42
N LEU A 84 -1.04 7.89 1.86
CA LEU A 84 -2.22 8.58 2.40
C LEU A 84 -3.43 7.66 2.50
N VAL A 85 -3.65 6.84 1.48
CA VAL A 85 -4.77 5.89 1.45
C VAL A 85 -4.53 4.75 2.44
N THR A 86 -3.30 4.26 2.57
CA THR A 86 -2.93 3.21 3.53
C THR A 86 -3.22 3.67 4.97
N TRP A 87 -2.74 4.86 5.36
CA TRP A 87 -2.98 5.40 6.70
C TRP A 87 -4.46 5.67 6.96
N SER A 88 -5.17 6.21 5.98
CA SER A 88 -6.62 6.42 6.08
C SER A 88 -7.36 5.09 6.32
N THR A 89 -6.97 4.03 5.60
CA THR A 89 -7.56 2.69 5.72
C THR A 89 -7.23 2.04 7.06
N VAL A 90 -5.99 2.18 7.53
CA VAL A 90 -5.56 1.70 8.86
C VAL A 90 -6.38 2.36 9.97
N MET A 91 -6.53 3.68 9.94
CA MET A 91 -7.30 4.42 10.94
C MET A 91 -8.80 4.09 10.88
N TYR A 92 -9.35 3.92 9.68
CA TYR A 92 -10.74 3.50 9.49
C TYR A 92 -10.98 2.08 10.05
N THR A 93 -10.08 1.14 9.76
CA THR A 93 -10.16 -0.24 10.26
C THR A 93 -10.00 -0.27 11.78
N HIS A 94 -9.10 0.53 12.35
CA HIS A 94 -8.92 0.67 13.79
C HIS A 94 -10.20 1.20 14.47
N LEU A 95 -10.90 2.17 13.86
CA LEU A 95 -12.17 2.67 14.37
C LEU A 95 -13.27 1.59 14.35
N LYS A 96 -13.34 0.79 13.28
CA LYS A 96 -14.31 -0.31 13.16
C LYS A 96 -14.00 -1.45 14.13
N PHE A 97 -12.74 -1.82 14.28
CA PHE A 97 -12.29 -2.83 15.25
C PHE A 97 -12.71 -2.46 16.68
N ARG A 98 -12.46 -1.20 17.07
CA ARG A 98 -12.87 -0.69 18.39
C ARG A 98 -14.38 -0.69 18.62
N ARG A 99 -15.18 -0.55 17.56
CA ARG A 99 -16.66 -0.65 17.65
C ARG A 99 -17.17 -2.09 17.70
N ALA A 100 -16.44 -3.02 17.08
CA ALA A 100 -16.86 -4.42 16.95
C ALA A 100 -16.44 -5.30 18.14
N THR A 101 -15.41 -4.92 18.88
CA THR A 101 -14.87 -5.71 19.99
C THR A 101 -15.21 -5.06 21.33
N ALA A 102 -15.91 -5.80 22.20
CA ALA A 102 -16.20 -5.36 23.58
C ALA A 102 -14.95 -5.41 24.48
N GLU A 103 -14.03 -6.33 24.20
CA GLU A 103 -12.75 -6.48 24.91
C GLU A 103 -11.65 -5.68 24.20
N LEU A 104 -11.28 -4.55 24.79
CA LEU A 104 -10.18 -3.73 24.28
C LEU A 104 -8.83 -4.36 24.63
N PRO A 105 -7.90 -4.50 23.68
CA PRO A 105 -6.56 -5.03 23.96
C PRO A 105 -5.82 -4.21 25.03
N PRO A 106 -4.86 -4.83 25.75
CA PRO A 106 -4.14 -4.21 26.86
C PRO A 106 -3.31 -2.99 26.42
N HIS A 107 -2.78 -3.01 25.19
CA HIS A 107 -2.09 -1.86 24.60
C HIS A 107 -3.07 -0.99 23.81
N ARG A 108 -3.41 0.16 24.40
CA ARG A 108 -4.33 1.14 23.81
C ARG A 108 -3.54 2.29 23.21
N LEU A 109 -3.98 2.78 22.06
CA LEU A 109 -3.54 4.08 21.58
C LEU A 109 -4.01 5.16 22.56
N ALA A 110 -3.09 5.94 23.12
CA ALA A 110 -3.44 7.07 23.97
C ALA A 110 -4.37 8.03 23.19
N PHE A 111 -5.45 8.48 23.83
CA PHE A 111 -6.44 9.42 23.26
C PHE A 111 -7.29 8.90 22.07
N SER A 112 -7.35 7.59 21.83
CA SER A 112 -8.35 7.01 20.90
C SER A 112 -9.78 7.22 21.43
N PRO A 113 -10.73 7.81 20.67
CA PRO A 113 -10.79 7.87 19.20
C PRO A 113 -10.35 9.18 18.53
N VAL A 114 -9.97 10.21 19.30
CA VAL A 114 -9.67 11.55 18.76
C VAL A 114 -8.48 11.48 17.81
N THR A 115 -7.44 10.73 18.18
CA THR A 115 -6.23 10.53 17.37
C THR A 115 -6.55 9.96 15.97
N ASN A 116 -7.49 9.02 15.86
CA ASN A 116 -7.84 8.42 14.56
C ASN A 116 -8.46 9.47 13.62
N TRP A 117 -9.35 10.31 14.14
CA TRP A 117 -9.99 11.37 13.36
C TRP A 117 -9.01 12.47 12.97
N ILE A 118 -8.07 12.82 13.86
CA ILE A 118 -6.99 13.75 13.55
C ILE A 118 -6.14 13.22 12.40
N VAL A 119 -5.74 11.94 12.43
CA VAL A 119 -4.91 11.35 11.36
C VAL A 119 -5.66 11.29 10.03
N ILE A 120 -6.94 10.90 10.04
CA ILE A 120 -7.77 10.91 8.82
C ILE A 120 -7.91 12.34 8.26
N GLY A 121 -8.20 13.32 9.14
CA GLY A 121 -8.28 14.72 8.77
C GLY A 121 -6.96 15.27 8.23
N ALA A 122 -5.83 14.90 8.84
CA ALA A 122 -4.51 15.27 8.37
C ALA A 122 -4.19 14.64 7.00
N CYS A 123 -4.51 13.37 6.78
CA CYS A 123 -4.33 12.73 5.46
C CYS A 123 -5.16 13.44 4.38
N ALA A 124 -6.41 13.79 4.69
CA ALA A 124 -7.29 14.51 3.77
C ALA A 124 -6.78 15.95 3.51
N ALA A 125 -6.35 16.66 4.54
CA ALA A 125 -5.76 17.99 4.41
C ALA A 125 -4.48 17.96 3.56
N ILE A 126 -3.58 17.02 3.82
CA ILE A 126 -2.35 16.83 3.02
C ILE A 126 -2.71 16.53 1.57
N PHE A 127 -3.66 15.62 1.32
CA PHE A 127 -4.10 15.31 -0.04
C PHE A 127 -4.60 16.57 -0.78
N ILE A 128 -5.40 17.42 -0.13
CA ILE A 128 -5.92 18.66 -0.71
C ILE A 128 -4.81 19.69 -0.93
N LEU A 129 -3.98 19.92 0.08
CA LEU A 129 -2.90 20.92 0.04
C LEU A 129 -1.79 20.56 -0.96
N LEU A 130 -1.65 19.28 -1.32
CA LEU A 130 -0.69 18.83 -2.33
C LEU A 130 -1.10 19.17 -3.76
N TYR A 131 -2.36 19.56 -4.04
CA TYR A 131 -2.82 19.88 -5.39
C TYR A 131 -1.92 20.90 -6.15
N PRO A 132 -1.59 22.09 -5.59
CA PRO A 132 -0.75 23.06 -6.29
C PRO A 132 0.72 22.64 -6.41
N LEU A 133 1.22 21.78 -5.51
CA LEU A 133 2.64 21.42 -5.44
C LEU A 133 2.96 20.15 -6.24
N LEU A 134 2.09 19.15 -6.18
CA LEU A 134 2.26 17.82 -6.75
C LEU A 134 0.90 17.33 -7.29
N PRO A 135 0.40 17.90 -8.40
CA PRO A 135 -0.90 17.55 -8.97
C PRO A 135 -0.98 16.07 -9.38
N ILE A 136 0.16 15.43 -9.65
CA ILE A 136 0.24 13.99 -9.94
C ILE A 136 -0.34 13.11 -8.82
N VAL A 137 -0.30 13.58 -7.56
CA VAL A 137 -0.89 12.86 -6.40
C VAL A 137 -2.40 12.73 -6.56
N TRP A 138 -3.06 13.74 -7.13
CA TRP A 138 -4.50 13.69 -7.43
C TRP A 138 -4.81 12.75 -8.59
N TYR A 139 -4.03 12.84 -9.67
CA TYR A 139 -4.19 11.97 -10.83
C TYR A 139 -3.92 10.50 -10.51
N ALA A 140 -2.99 10.20 -9.61
CA ALA A 140 -2.73 8.83 -9.15
C ALA A 140 -3.73 8.39 -8.06
N GLY A 141 -4.07 9.28 -7.13
CA GLY A 141 -4.89 8.97 -5.96
C GLY A 141 -6.35 8.71 -6.28
N LEU A 142 -6.97 9.45 -7.21
CA LEU A 142 -8.37 9.25 -7.58
C LEU A 142 -8.63 7.87 -8.22
N PRO A 143 -7.87 7.43 -9.24
CA PRO A 143 -7.97 6.07 -9.74
C PRO A 143 -7.72 5.02 -8.65
N TYR A 144 -6.75 5.25 -7.75
CA TYR A 144 -6.44 4.32 -6.67
C TYR A 144 -7.63 4.14 -5.71
N LEU A 145 -8.32 5.22 -5.34
CA LEU A 145 -9.55 5.17 -4.53
C LEU A 145 -10.70 4.47 -5.27
N VAL A 146 -10.84 4.68 -6.57
CA VAL A 146 -11.86 4.01 -7.40
C VAL A 146 -11.58 2.50 -7.48
N VAL A 147 -10.32 2.11 -7.71
CA VAL A 147 -9.90 0.70 -7.76
C VAL A 147 -10.14 0.02 -6.40
N LEU A 148 -9.77 0.67 -5.29
CA LEU A 148 -10.00 0.13 -3.96
C LEU A 148 -11.49 0.07 -3.60
N GLY A 149 -12.27 1.09 -3.96
CA GLY A 149 -13.72 1.09 -3.81
C GLY A 149 -14.36 -0.07 -4.59
N GLY A 150 -13.95 -0.25 -5.84
CA GLY A 150 -14.38 -1.36 -6.68
C GLY A 150 -13.98 -2.73 -6.11
N ALA A 151 -12.73 -2.90 -5.69
CA ALA A 151 -12.24 -4.12 -5.05
C ALA A 151 -12.98 -4.42 -3.75
N TYR A 152 -13.28 -3.40 -2.93
CA TYR A 152 -14.07 -3.55 -1.71
C TYR A 152 -15.50 -4.02 -2.02
N LEU A 153 -16.15 -3.44 -3.03
CA LEU A 153 -17.50 -3.85 -3.44
C LEU A 153 -17.52 -5.28 -4.00
N LEU A 154 -16.54 -5.64 -4.82
CA LEU A 154 -16.39 -7.00 -5.36
C LEU A 154 -16.14 -8.02 -4.23
N THR A 155 -15.27 -7.71 -3.29
CA THR A 155 -14.98 -8.59 -2.15
C THR A 155 -16.17 -8.71 -1.21
N ARG A 156 -16.90 -7.60 -0.97
CA ARG A 156 -18.15 -7.59 -0.19
C ARG A 156 -19.25 -8.43 -0.86
N SER A 157 -19.32 -8.41 -2.19
CA SER A 157 -20.28 -9.24 -2.94
C SER A 157 -19.96 -10.74 -2.84
N ARG A 158 -18.67 -11.11 -2.78
CA ARG A 158 -18.22 -12.49 -2.57
C ARG A 158 -18.50 -12.97 -1.15
N GLN A 159 -18.22 -12.15 -0.14
CA GLN A 159 -18.53 -12.47 1.27
C GLN A 159 -20.03 -12.62 1.52
N ARG A 160 -20.88 -11.80 0.87
CA ARG A 160 -22.34 -11.96 0.95
C ARG A 160 -22.85 -13.25 0.32
N ARG A 161 -22.19 -13.76 -0.72
CA ARG A 161 -22.55 -15.04 -1.36
C ARG A 161 -22.12 -16.28 -0.56
N GLN A 162 -21.05 -16.19 0.22
CA GLN A 162 -20.60 -17.28 1.10
C GLN A 162 -21.39 -17.38 2.41
N ALA A 163 -21.99 -16.28 2.89
CA ALA A 163 -22.83 -16.29 4.09
C ALA A 163 -24.27 -16.80 3.85
N SER A 164 -24.64 -17.09 2.59
CA SER A 164 -25.96 -17.59 2.19
C SER A 164 -25.96 -19.05 1.72
N SER A 165 -24.86 -19.77 1.94
CA SER A 165 -24.68 -21.21 1.67
C SER A 165 -24.30 -21.92 2.96
#